data_AF-A0A8J8ENB4-F1
#
_entry.id   AF-A0A8J8ENB4-F1
#
_cell.length_a   1.000
_cell.length_b   1.000
_cell.length_c   1.000
_cell.angle_alpha   90.00
_cell.angle_beta   90.00
_cell.angle_gamma   90.00
#
_symmetry.space_group_name_H-M   'P 1'
#
loop_
_entity.id
_entity.type
_entity.pdbx_description
1 polymer ?
#
loop_
_entity_poly.entity_id
_entity_poly.type
_entity_poly.pdbx_seq_one_letter_code
_entity_poly.pdbx_strand_id
1 'polypeptide(L)'
;MDIVKLRELLEGELSSPDLTELDEEFYREFDSLIKALKLSAESSRERGEDIEERLYLAQLNIAEKLMREIIKIRLHKIVDLAVEGIPQEMTAEEKRIFTILRAFIEREEIPVEVPAEAVEVPESIPAAEPLGKTISREAYIIKIDLPKILDAELKEYGPFKAGDLVTLPREIAKVLIEREAAEKIKISP
;
A
#
# COMPACT_ATOMS: atom_id res chain seq x y z
N MET A 1 21.45 -0.19 -3.37
CA MET A 1 21.28 -0.83 -2.04
C MET A 1 22.53 -1.53 -1.51
N ASP A 2 22.83 -1.40 -0.20
CA ASP A 2 23.79 -2.23 0.55
C ASP A 2 23.32 -2.46 2.01
N ILE A 3 24.09 -3.20 2.80
CA ILE A 3 23.74 -3.50 4.21
C ILE A 3 23.78 -2.27 5.13
N VAL A 4 24.56 -1.24 4.81
CA VAL A 4 24.64 -0.01 5.60
C VAL A 4 23.36 0.78 5.41
N LYS A 5 22.92 0.91 4.16
CA LYS A 5 21.66 1.56 3.82
C LYS A 5 20.46 0.86 4.45
N LEU A 6 20.42 -0.48 4.42
CA LEU A 6 19.37 -1.24 5.10
C LEU A 6 19.35 -0.97 6.62
N ARG A 7 20.53 -0.85 7.26
CA ARG A 7 20.61 -0.52 8.68
C ARG A 7 20.07 0.88 8.97
N GLU A 8 20.47 1.88 8.18
CA GLU A 8 19.97 3.26 8.32
C GLU A 8 18.45 3.34 8.15
N LEU A 9 17.90 2.61 7.18
CA LEU A 9 16.45 2.53 6.97
C LEU A 9 15.75 1.87 8.15
N LEU A 10 16.29 0.78 8.70
CA LEU A 10 15.73 0.15 9.89
C LEU A 10 15.76 1.10 11.10
N GLU A 11 16.85 1.82 11.30
CA GLU A 11 16.97 2.84 12.37
C GLU A 11 15.92 3.95 12.19
N GLY A 12 15.72 4.44 10.97
CA GLY A 12 14.68 5.42 10.64
C GLY A 12 13.28 4.89 10.92
N GLU A 13 13.01 3.65 10.50
CA GLU A 13 11.72 2.99 10.67
C GLU A 13 11.36 2.76 12.15
N LEU A 14 12.35 2.47 12.99
CA LEU A 14 12.19 2.34 14.45
C LEU A 14 12.01 3.68 15.16
N SER A 15 12.57 4.76 14.61
CA SER A 15 12.60 6.07 15.25
C SER A 15 11.34 6.91 15.01
N SER A 16 10.55 6.55 13.99
CA SER A 16 9.32 7.25 13.62
C SER A 16 8.10 6.35 13.79
N PRO A 17 6.96 6.85 14.30
CA PRO A 17 5.69 6.13 14.24
C PRO A 17 5.13 6.05 12.81
N ASP A 18 5.45 7.04 11.96
CA ASP A 18 5.00 7.09 10.56
C ASP A 18 5.86 6.21 9.65
N LEU A 19 5.34 5.84 8.48
CA LEU A 19 6.11 5.15 7.46
C LEU A 19 7.24 6.06 6.96
N THR A 20 8.46 5.54 6.95
CA THR A 20 9.57 6.23 6.31
C THR A 20 9.35 6.24 4.80
N GLU A 21 9.64 7.35 4.14
CA GLU A 21 9.59 7.42 2.68
C GLU A 21 10.69 6.52 2.10
N LEU A 22 10.28 5.62 1.20
CA LEU A 22 11.17 4.73 0.46
C LEU A 22 11.06 5.01 -1.03
N ASP A 23 12.15 4.82 -1.74
CA ASP A 23 12.16 4.86 -3.20
C ASP A 23 11.29 3.74 -3.79
N GLU A 24 10.61 4.01 -4.91
CA GLU A 24 9.73 3.02 -5.54
C GLU A 24 10.48 1.75 -5.99
N GLU A 25 11.79 1.86 -6.26
CA GLU A 25 12.62 0.73 -6.66
C GLU A 25 13.22 -0.02 -5.47
N PHE A 26 12.94 0.38 -4.21
CA PHE A 26 13.57 -0.16 -3.00
C PHE A 26 13.59 -1.70 -2.95
N TYR A 27 12.42 -2.34 -3.14
CA TYR A 27 12.31 -3.80 -3.10
C TYR A 27 13.08 -4.47 -4.24
N ARG A 28 13.07 -3.85 -5.43
CA ARG A 28 13.81 -4.30 -6.61
C ARG A 28 15.32 -4.17 -6.42
N GLU A 29 15.78 -3.10 -5.79
CA GLU A 29 17.19 -2.92 -5.46
C GLU A 29 17.65 -3.95 -4.43
N PHE A 30 16.81 -4.29 -3.45
CA PHE A 30 17.11 -5.35 -2.49
C PHE A 30 17.26 -6.71 -3.19
N ASP A 31 16.33 -7.07 -4.08
CA ASP A 31 16.44 -8.30 -4.86
C ASP A 31 17.74 -8.34 -5.68
N SER A 32 18.14 -7.19 -6.23
CA SER A 32 19.39 -7.04 -6.97
C SER A 32 20.61 -7.23 -6.07
N LEU A 33 20.60 -6.68 -4.85
CA LEU A 33 21.63 -6.90 -3.84
C LEU A 33 21.76 -8.39 -3.47
N ILE A 34 20.64 -9.06 -3.19
CA ILE A 34 20.62 -10.48 -2.84
C ILE A 34 21.20 -11.34 -3.98
N LYS A 35 20.80 -11.06 -5.23
CA LYS A 35 21.35 -11.73 -6.41
C LYS A 35 22.86 -11.49 -6.52
N ALA A 36 23.32 -10.25 -6.40
CA ALA A 36 24.73 -9.91 -6.47
C ALA A 36 25.55 -10.66 -5.40
N LEU A 37 25.12 -10.65 -4.14
CA LEU A 37 25.80 -11.35 -3.04
C LEU A 37 25.88 -12.86 -3.26
N LYS A 38 24.82 -13.48 -3.82
CA LYS A 38 24.82 -14.91 -4.15
C LYS A 38 25.81 -15.25 -5.27
N LEU A 39 25.80 -14.47 -6.36
CA LEU A 39 26.74 -14.65 -7.47
C LEU A 39 28.19 -14.45 -7.01
N SER A 40 28.45 -13.42 -6.20
CA SER A 40 29.78 -13.15 -5.65
C SER A 40 30.27 -14.29 -4.75
N ALA A 41 29.42 -14.81 -3.86
CA ALA A 41 29.76 -15.95 -3.01
C ALA A 41 30.10 -17.20 -3.84
N GLU A 42 29.29 -17.52 -4.85
CA GLU A 42 29.55 -18.65 -5.75
C GLU A 42 30.84 -18.48 -6.53
N SER A 43 31.10 -17.28 -7.05
CA SER A 43 32.32 -16.97 -7.79
C SER A 43 33.58 -17.07 -6.91
N SER A 44 33.53 -16.59 -5.66
CA SER A 44 34.65 -16.74 -4.71
C SER A 44 34.90 -18.20 -4.34
N ARG A 45 33.83 -18.99 -4.18
CA ARG A 45 33.93 -20.44 -3.96
C ARG A 45 34.63 -21.16 -5.12
N GLU A 46 34.28 -20.81 -6.37
CA GLU A 46 34.93 -21.37 -7.57
C GLU A 46 36.42 -21.01 -7.66
N ARG A 47 36.82 -19.84 -7.14
CA ARG A 47 38.22 -19.41 -7.06
C ARG A 47 38.99 -20.02 -5.87
N GLY A 48 38.32 -20.73 -4.96
CA GLY A 48 38.92 -21.27 -3.74
C GLY A 48 39.22 -20.21 -2.67
N GLU A 49 38.50 -19.08 -2.68
CA GLU A 49 38.67 -17.96 -1.75
C GLU A 49 37.71 -18.08 -0.56
N ASP A 50 37.97 -19.05 0.33
CA ASP A 50 37.07 -19.41 1.45
C ASP A 50 36.71 -18.24 2.37
N ILE A 51 37.64 -17.30 2.60
CA ILE A 51 37.40 -16.14 3.46
C ILE A 51 36.42 -15.18 2.78
N GLU A 52 36.56 -14.96 1.48
CA GLU A 52 35.72 -14.02 0.74
C GLU A 52 34.30 -14.58 0.57
N GLU A 53 34.17 -15.88 0.25
CA GLU A 53 32.87 -16.58 0.25
C GLU A 53 32.14 -16.39 1.59
N ARG A 54 32.84 -16.65 2.71
CA ARG A 54 32.26 -16.50 4.05
C ARG A 54 31.81 -15.06 4.34
N LEU A 55 32.52 -14.06 3.83
CA LEU A 55 32.13 -12.66 3.97
C LEU A 55 30.85 -12.35 3.19
N TYR A 56 30.75 -12.77 1.92
CA TYR A 56 29.52 -12.57 1.14
C TYR A 56 28.32 -13.29 1.75
N LEU A 57 28.51 -14.53 2.23
CA LEU A 57 27.44 -15.27 2.91
C LEU A 57 27.01 -14.61 4.23
N ALA A 58 27.96 -14.04 4.98
CA ALA A 58 27.64 -13.28 6.18
C ALA A 58 26.87 -11.99 5.87
N GLN A 59 27.28 -11.25 4.84
CA GLN A 59 26.57 -10.06 4.36
C GLN A 59 25.15 -10.39 3.88
N LEU A 60 24.99 -11.50 3.15
CA LEU A 60 23.69 -11.99 2.70
C LEU A 60 22.74 -12.27 3.88
N ASN A 61 23.22 -12.98 4.90
CA ASN A 61 22.46 -13.28 6.11
C ASN A 61 22.06 -11.99 6.87
N ILE A 62 22.97 -11.01 6.95
CA ILE A 62 22.68 -9.71 7.55
C ILE A 62 21.60 -8.97 6.76
N ALA A 63 21.73 -8.91 5.43
CA ALA A 63 20.77 -8.24 4.56
C ALA A 63 19.35 -8.84 4.70
N GLU A 64 19.23 -10.17 4.69
CA GLU A 64 17.95 -10.87 4.86
C GLU A 64 17.30 -10.60 6.22
N LYS A 65 18.10 -10.54 7.29
CA LYS A 65 17.61 -10.22 8.64
C LYS A 65 17.13 -8.78 8.75
N LEU A 66 17.92 -7.83 8.23
CA LEU A 66 17.55 -6.41 8.23
C LEU A 66 16.26 -6.20 7.45
N MET A 67 16.17 -6.75 6.24
CA MET A 67 14.97 -6.62 5.42
C MET A 67 13.73 -7.21 6.10
N ARG A 68 13.87 -8.38 6.73
CA ARG A 68 12.75 -8.99 7.48
C ARG A 68 12.23 -8.07 8.58
N GLU A 69 13.11 -7.44 9.35
CA GLU A 69 12.70 -6.51 10.41
C GLU A 69 12.07 -5.24 9.83
N ILE A 70 12.64 -4.68 8.75
CA ILE A 70 12.06 -3.52 8.05
C ILE A 70 10.63 -3.84 7.59
N ILE A 71 10.44 -4.93 6.84
CA ILE A 71 9.13 -5.35 6.34
C ILE A 71 8.15 -5.57 7.49
N LYS A 72 8.58 -6.21 8.58
CA LYS A 72 7.74 -6.47 9.74
C LYS A 72 7.23 -5.16 10.37
N ILE A 73 8.12 -4.21 10.62
CA ILE A 73 7.75 -2.92 11.23
C ILE A 73 6.82 -2.15 10.29
N ARG A 74 7.18 -2.08 9.00
CA ARG A 74 6.37 -1.39 7.99
C ARG A 74 4.99 -2.02 7.85
N LEU A 75 4.89 -3.36 7.85
CA LEU A 75 3.60 -4.05 7.77
C LEU A 75 2.69 -3.71 8.96
N HIS A 76 3.23 -3.60 10.17
CA HIS A 76 2.45 -3.14 11.32
C HIS A 76 1.88 -1.74 11.09
N LYS A 77 2.71 -0.79 10.66
CA LYS A 77 2.26 0.57 10.34
C LYS A 77 1.24 0.61 9.21
N ILE A 78 1.44 -0.20 8.17
CA ILE A 78 0.50 -0.32 7.04
C ILE A 78 -0.86 -0.84 7.50
N VAL A 79 -0.89 -1.82 8.41
CA VAL A 79 -2.13 -2.32 9.00
C VAL A 79 -2.82 -1.21 9.78
N ASP A 80 -2.08 -0.48 10.62
CA ASP A 80 -2.64 0.63 11.40
C ASP A 80 -3.24 1.71 10.48
N LEU A 81 -2.52 2.12 9.44
CA LEU A 81 -3.00 3.07 8.42
C LEU A 81 -4.24 2.57 7.67
N ALA A 82 -4.27 1.28 7.33
CA ALA A 82 -5.41 0.65 6.66
C ALA A 82 -6.65 0.61 7.57
N VAL A 83 -6.47 0.42 8.87
CA VAL A 83 -7.56 0.52 9.85
C VAL A 83 -8.03 1.97 9.98
N GLU A 84 -7.11 2.93 10.07
CA GLU A 84 -7.41 4.33 10.37
C GLU A 84 -8.07 5.11 9.24
N GLY A 85 -7.84 4.76 7.99
CA GLY A 85 -8.36 5.59 6.90
C GLY A 85 -7.30 6.25 6.01
N ILE A 86 -6.05 6.24 6.42
CA ILE A 86 -5.10 7.29 6.04
C ILE A 86 -4.13 6.76 4.97
N PRO A 87 -4.20 7.26 3.72
CA PRO A 87 -3.18 6.95 2.73
C PRO A 87 -1.90 7.74 3.04
N GLN A 88 -0.76 7.05 3.05
CA GLN A 88 0.58 7.65 3.08
C GLN A 88 1.36 7.22 1.83
N GLU A 89 2.52 7.84 1.60
CA GLU A 89 3.41 7.42 0.51
C GLU A 89 3.99 6.03 0.80
N MET A 90 3.84 5.14 -0.16
CA MET A 90 4.09 3.71 -0.04
C MET A 90 4.58 3.18 -1.38
N THR A 91 5.40 2.13 -1.38
CA THR A 91 5.81 1.53 -2.66
C THR A 91 4.62 0.84 -3.34
N ALA A 92 4.77 0.49 -4.63
CA ALA A 92 3.71 -0.19 -5.36
C ALA A 92 3.32 -1.54 -4.73
N GLU A 93 4.29 -2.30 -4.21
CA GLU A 93 4.06 -3.57 -3.51
C GLU A 93 3.25 -3.36 -2.22
N GLU A 94 3.60 -2.33 -1.45
CA GLU A 94 2.93 -1.98 -0.20
C GLU A 94 1.50 -1.48 -0.45
N LYS A 95 1.30 -0.68 -1.50
CA LYS A 95 -0.04 -0.20 -1.93
C LYS A 95 -0.99 -1.36 -2.26
N ARG A 96 -0.48 -2.46 -2.83
CA ARG A 96 -1.28 -3.68 -3.06
C ARG A 96 -1.72 -4.32 -1.74
N ILE A 97 -0.80 -4.48 -0.79
CA ILE A 97 -1.12 -5.01 0.55
C ILE A 97 -2.15 -4.12 1.25
N PHE A 98 -1.95 -2.81 1.23
CA PHE A 98 -2.90 -1.84 1.80
C PHE A 98 -4.29 -1.98 1.18
N THR A 99 -4.37 -2.13 -0.15
CA THR A 99 -5.65 -2.30 -0.86
C THR A 99 -6.35 -3.60 -0.45
N ILE A 100 -5.61 -4.70 -0.32
CA ILE A 100 -6.14 -5.98 0.18
C ILE A 100 -6.68 -5.83 1.61
N LEU A 101 -5.92 -5.18 2.49
CA LEU A 101 -6.33 -4.94 3.87
C LEU A 101 -7.60 -4.07 3.94
N ARG A 102 -7.69 -3.03 3.11
CA ARG A 102 -8.87 -2.18 3.01
C ARG A 102 -10.09 -2.93 2.51
N ALA A 103 -9.96 -3.68 1.42
CA ALA A 103 -11.07 -4.49 0.90
C ALA A 103 -11.57 -5.47 1.97
N PHE A 104 -10.65 -6.09 2.73
CA PHE A 104 -11.01 -6.97 3.84
C PHE A 104 -11.76 -6.24 4.96
N ILE A 105 -11.28 -5.06 5.38
CA ILE A 105 -11.91 -4.25 6.45
C ILE A 105 -13.30 -3.76 6.02
N GLU A 106 -13.44 -3.31 4.76
CA GLU A 106 -14.69 -2.79 4.19
C GLU A 106 -15.66 -3.91 3.76
N ARG A 107 -15.25 -5.19 3.91
CA ARG A 107 -16.00 -6.40 3.48
C ARG A 107 -16.34 -6.39 1.99
N GLU A 108 -15.47 -5.77 1.20
CA GLU A 108 -15.51 -5.79 -0.26
C GLU A 108 -14.88 -7.08 -0.80
N GLU A 109 -15.07 -7.35 -2.09
CA GLU A 109 -14.36 -8.43 -2.75
C GLU A 109 -12.86 -8.12 -2.73
N ILE A 110 -12.08 -9.03 -2.13
CA ILE A 110 -10.63 -8.89 -2.11
C ILE A 110 -10.14 -9.04 -3.55
N PRO A 111 -9.50 -8.03 -4.14
CA PRO A 111 -8.93 -8.14 -5.47
C PRO A 111 -7.73 -9.09 -5.39
N VAL A 112 -7.97 -10.38 -5.60
CA VAL A 112 -6.91 -11.37 -5.74
C VAL A 112 -6.40 -11.27 -7.17
N GLU A 113 -5.34 -10.49 -7.39
CA GLU A 113 -4.49 -10.69 -8.56
C GLU A 113 -3.76 -12.02 -8.36
N VAL A 114 -4.41 -13.11 -8.75
CA VAL A 114 -3.73 -14.40 -8.90
C VAL A 114 -2.74 -14.21 -10.05
N PRO A 115 -1.41 -14.34 -9.84
CA PRO A 115 -0.50 -14.44 -10.97
C PRO A 115 -0.95 -15.64 -11.79
N ALA A 116 -1.35 -15.39 -13.03
CA ALA A 116 -1.90 -16.38 -13.93
C ALA A 116 -0.79 -17.32 -14.46
N GLU A 117 -0.12 -18.03 -13.57
CA GLU A 117 0.82 -19.10 -13.91
C GLU A 117 0.89 -20.04 -12.69
N ALA A 118 0.37 -21.26 -12.89
CA ALA A 118 0.38 -22.40 -11.95
C ALA A 118 -0.76 -22.51 -10.92
N VAL A 119 -2.02 -22.65 -11.37
CA VAL A 119 -2.91 -23.75 -10.93
C VAL A 119 -3.87 -24.10 -12.07
N GLU A 120 -3.52 -25.08 -12.90
CA GLU A 120 -4.52 -25.87 -13.62
C GLU A 120 -5.13 -26.87 -12.62
N VAL A 121 -6.45 -26.84 -12.40
CA VAL A 121 -7.37 -27.98 -12.18
C VAL A 121 -8.81 -27.42 -12.13
N PRO A 122 -9.82 -28.14 -12.67
CA PRO A 122 -10.86 -27.55 -13.51
C PRO A 122 -12.26 -27.42 -12.86
N GLU A 123 -13.08 -26.66 -13.59
CA GLU A 123 -14.55 -26.74 -13.76
C GLU A 123 -15.52 -26.51 -12.58
N SER A 124 -16.24 -25.39 -12.75
CA SER A 124 -17.71 -25.24 -12.68
C SER A 124 -18.35 -25.06 -11.31
N ILE A 125 -19.05 -23.92 -11.17
CA ILE A 125 -20.44 -23.72 -10.68
C ILE A 125 -20.79 -22.24 -11.00
N PRO A 126 -22.04 -21.92 -11.37
CA PRO A 126 -22.35 -20.90 -12.37
C PRO A 126 -22.43 -19.48 -11.79
N ALA A 127 -22.24 -18.52 -12.69
CA ALA A 127 -22.44 -17.09 -12.48
C ALA A 127 -23.78 -16.81 -11.78
N ALA A 128 -23.70 -16.29 -10.56
CA ALA A 128 -24.78 -15.53 -9.94
C ALA A 128 -24.39 -14.05 -10.05
N GLU A 129 -25.24 -13.27 -10.72
CA GLU A 129 -25.10 -11.83 -10.92
C GLU A 129 -24.80 -11.10 -9.59
N PRO A 130 -23.80 -10.19 -9.53
CA PRO A 130 -23.68 -9.31 -8.38
C PRO A 130 -24.75 -8.22 -8.49
N LEU A 131 -25.82 -8.37 -7.71
CA LEU A 131 -26.71 -7.29 -7.33
C LEU A 131 -26.00 -6.39 -6.31
N GLY A 132 -24.88 -5.79 -6.71
CA GLY A 132 -24.13 -4.81 -5.91
C GLY A 132 -24.59 -3.41 -6.27
N LYS A 133 -25.26 -2.71 -5.35
CA LYS A 133 -25.61 -1.29 -5.53
C LYS A 133 -24.33 -0.49 -5.75
N THR A 134 -24.07 -0.10 -6.98
CA THR A 134 -22.98 0.80 -7.35
C THR A 134 -23.23 2.14 -6.67
N ILE A 135 -22.50 2.45 -5.59
CA ILE A 135 -22.55 3.77 -4.97
C ILE A 135 -21.89 4.74 -5.96
N SER A 136 -22.70 5.46 -6.74
CA SER A 136 -22.22 6.42 -7.71
C SER A 136 -21.55 7.60 -6.99
N ARG A 137 -20.22 7.67 -7.08
CA ARG A 137 -19.42 8.80 -6.60
C ARG A 137 -19.37 9.87 -7.68
N GLU A 138 -19.64 11.12 -7.30
CA GLU A 138 -19.61 12.29 -8.20
C GLU A 138 -18.71 13.38 -7.61
N ALA A 139 -18.26 14.33 -8.44
CA ALA A 139 -17.39 15.42 -8.02
C ALA A 139 -18.19 16.66 -7.60
N TYR A 140 -17.74 17.31 -6.53
CA TYR A 140 -18.37 18.49 -5.92
C TYR A 140 -17.32 19.51 -5.47
N ILE A 141 -17.70 20.79 -5.44
CA ILE A 141 -16.91 21.86 -4.83
C ILE A 141 -17.53 22.22 -3.48
N ILE A 142 -16.71 22.24 -2.42
CA ILE A 142 -17.12 22.63 -1.08
C ILE A 142 -17.12 24.16 -0.95
N LYS A 143 -18.18 24.74 -0.35
CA LYS A 143 -18.36 26.21 -0.23
C LYS A 143 -17.96 26.79 1.13
N ILE A 144 -17.90 25.95 2.15
CA ILE A 144 -17.61 26.34 3.55
C ILE A 144 -16.66 25.33 4.18
N ASP A 145 -15.92 25.73 5.22
CA ASP A 145 -15.09 24.80 5.97
C ASP A 145 -15.98 23.77 6.70
N LEU A 146 -15.71 22.48 6.49
CA LEU A 146 -16.46 21.37 7.07
C LEU A 146 -15.52 20.50 7.91
N PRO A 147 -15.93 20.12 9.13
CA PRO A 147 -15.22 19.10 9.90
C PRO A 147 -15.37 17.73 9.23
N LYS A 148 -14.76 16.70 9.83
CA LYS A 148 -14.99 15.31 9.40
C LYS A 148 -16.49 14.96 9.48
N ILE A 149 -17.02 14.34 8.43
CA ILE A 149 -18.42 13.93 8.28
C ILE A 149 -18.46 12.42 8.07
N LEU A 150 -19.47 11.76 8.64
CA LEU A 150 -19.72 10.33 8.47
C LEU A 150 -20.89 10.09 7.52
N ASP A 151 -20.84 9.01 6.76
CA ASP A 151 -21.95 8.53 5.95
C ASP A 151 -22.80 7.47 6.68
N ALA A 152 -23.80 6.92 5.97
CA ALA A 152 -24.68 5.87 6.51
C ALA A 152 -23.96 4.55 6.82
N GLU A 153 -22.75 4.36 6.29
CA GLU A 153 -21.87 3.21 6.46
C GLU A 153 -20.72 3.51 7.47
N LEU A 154 -20.78 4.67 8.14
CA LEU A 154 -19.78 5.18 9.10
C LEU A 154 -18.41 5.46 8.48
N LYS A 155 -18.33 5.72 7.17
CA LYS A 155 -17.11 6.14 6.49
C LYS A 155 -16.86 7.63 6.68
N GLU A 156 -15.64 7.98 7.10
CA GLU A 156 -15.23 9.37 7.34
C GLU A 156 -14.88 10.10 6.03
N TYR A 157 -15.33 11.35 5.92
CA TYR A 157 -15.07 12.28 4.82
C TYR A 157 -14.61 13.63 5.38
N GLY A 158 -13.52 14.16 4.83
CA GLY A 158 -12.95 15.44 5.25
C GLY A 158 -11.86 15.31 6.31
N PRO A 159 -11.49 16.40 7.01
CA PRO A 159 -12.11 17.74 6.96
C PRO A 159 -11.91 18.41 5.59
N PHE A 160 -12.85 19.28 5.21
CA PHE A 160 -12.81 20.01 3.94
C PHE A 160 -12.71 21.51 4.19
N LYS A 161 -12.04 22.22 3.28
CA LYS A 161 -11.99 23.68 3.25
C LYS A 161 -12.88 24.25 2.14
N ALA A 162 -13.30 25.49 2.33
CA ALA A 162 -13.99 26.23 1.29
C ALA A 162 -13.13 26.32 0.01
N GLY A 163 -13.65 25.82 -1.10
CA GLY A 163 -13.00 25.76 -2.41
C GLY A 163 -12.49 24.37 -2.81
N ASP A 164 -12.49 23.39 -1.90
CA ASP A 164 -11.97 22.05 -2.20
C ASP A 164 -12.84 21.31 -3.24
N LEU A 165 -12.19 20.66 -4.21
CA LEU A 165 -12.81 19.78 -5.19
C LEU A 165 -12.69 18.33 -4.71
N VAL A 166 -13.83 17.71 -4.40
CA VAL A 166 -13.89 16.41 -3.70
C VAL A 166 -14.89 15.47 -4.38
N THR A 167 -14.62 14.17 -4.31
CA THR A 167 -15.56 13.14 -4.77
C THR A 167 -16.31 12.55 -3.58
N LEU A 168 -17.65 12.66 -3.60
CA LEU A 168 -18.50 12.24 -2.49
C LEU A 168 -19.60 11.28 -2.98
N PRO A 169 -20.05 10.34 -2.12
CA PRO A 169 -21.28 9.59 -2.36
C PRO A 169 -22.47 10.52 -2.55
N ARG A 170 -23.35 10.19 -3.49
CA ARG A 170 -24.55 10.98 -3.79
C ARG A 170 -25.43 11.25 -2.56
N GLU A 171 -25.48 10.31 -1.62
CA GLU A 171 -26.30 10.42 -0.41
C GLU A 171 -25.83 11.57 0.50
N ILE A 172 -24.52 11.66 0.76
CA ILE A 172 -23.93 12.76 1.55
C ILE A 172 -24.01 14.07 0.78
N ALA A 173 -23.63 14.03 -0.50
CA ALA A 173 -23.58 15.22 -1.33
C ALA A 173 -24.95 15.89 -1.47
N LYS A 174 -26.04 15.11 -1.51
CA LYS A 174 -27.40 15.64 -1.50
C LYS A 174 -27.67 16.50 -0.26
N VAL A 175 -27.30 16.02 0.92
CA VAL A 175 -27.47 16.76 2.19
C VAL A 175 -26.62 18.04 2.20
N LEU A 176 -25.40 17.98 1.68
CA LEU A 176 -24.52 19.15 1.60
C LEU A 176 -25.03 20.20 0.59
N ILE A 177 -25.62 19.77 -0.53
CA ILE A 177 -26.23 20.67 -1.51
C ILE A 177 -27.50 21.32 -0.96
N GLU A 178 -28.37 20.56 -0.29
CA GLU A 178 -29.59 21.09 0.36
C GLU A 178 -29.28 22.14 1.43
N ARG A 179 -28.09 22.06 2.03
CA ARG A 179 -27.57 23.03 3.03
C ARG A 179 -26.68 24.12 2.43
N GLU A 180 -26.61 24.23 1.10
CA GLU A 180 -25.77 25.19 0.37
C GLU A 180 -24.24 25.09 0.69
N ALA A 181 -23.80 23.96 1.25
CA ALA A 181 -22.42 23.71 1.67
C ALA A 181 -21.54 23.10 0.57
N ALA A 182 -22.13 22.55 -0.50
CA ALA A 182 -21.42 22.00 -1.65
C ALA A 182 -22.17 22.26 -2.97
N GLU A 183 -21.46 22.25 -4.10
CA GLU A 183 -22.02 22.40 -5.44
C GLU A 183 -21.52 21.31 -6.39
N LYS A 184 -22.44 20.74 -7.18
CA LYS A 184 -22.12 19.67 -8.13
C LYS A 184 -21.44 20.24 -9.36
N ILE A 185 -20.30 19.67 -9.73
CA ILE A 185 -19.62 19.97 -10.99
C ILE A 185 -19.79 18.83 -11.98
N LYS A 186 -19.93 19.18 -13.26
CA LYS A 186 -19.83 18.22 -14.37
C LYS A 186 -18.46 18.41 -14.99
N ILE A 187 -17.56 17.47 -14.75
CA ILE A 187 -16.30 17.39 -15.48
C ILE A 187 -16.66 16.78 -16.83
N SER A 188 -16.73 17.61 -17.88
CA SER A 188 -16.68 17.09 -19.25
C SER A 188 -15.27 16.59 -19.54
N PRO A 189 -15.11 15.48 -20.28
CA PRO A 189 -13.81 14.97 -20.71
C PRO A 189 -13.07 15.95 -21.63
#